data_AF-A0A939UIV5-F1
#
_entry.id   AF-A0A939UIV5-F1
#
_cell.length_a   1.000
_cell.length_b   1.000
_cell.length_c   1.000
_cell.angle_alpha   90.00
_cell.angle_beta   90.00
_cell.angle_gamma   90.00
#
_symmetry.space_group_name_H-M   'P 1'
#
loop_
_entity.id
_entity.type
_entity.pdbx_description
1 polymer ?
#
loop_
_entity_poly.entity_id
_entity_poly.type
_entity_poly.pdbx_seq_one_letter_code
_entity_poly.pdbx_strand_id
1 'polypeptide(L)'
;CKYGWDKPADDTLRLTILHTPLYYFHMKDSQQHKMELGLNRYAYAIYSHAGEVGADTQEEAKRFLAPLPAYLASKHEGDLGAAYSYCDFDEKGVFVNCVKKAEDSDEIVVRFVENGNAEHEKVSFSVAGGVVSAREIFASEEERGAATVEDGKLVFSLRPYEIKSFALTIKKESKKTTAFTQIELPDLIKVTTSNENRSAASLPGSEESIPEELWKNELYSGGIKFSVKGAIACKGQKIALPKGAKNVHLVMTSLDAPRKETFFVGDKAHEINVAGCHERIGVWDLISSEETAHIRTDHVVYEYTHTHSPKGDNIAKQFFLFRYDLPCDGQTELTLPNDEKIILFAVTCDKEEKECAPCGILFDTAEKRPFDYKLDLYTRYNDWLRTHFGTNEY
;
A
#
# COMPACT_ATOMS: atom_id res chain seq x y z
N CYS A 1 10.03 -12.98 -6.00
CA CYS A 1 10.62 -13.14 -4.66
C CYS A 1 11.80 -14.15 -4.60
N LYS A 2 12.39 -14.59 -5.73
CA LYS A 2 13.57 -15.50 -5.72
C LYS A 2 14.75 -14.79 -6.36
N TYR A 3 15.88 -14.78 -5.66
CA TYR A 3 17.08 -14.02 -6.07
C TYR A 3 18.33 -14.90 -6.21
N GLY A 4 18.35 -16.07 -5.58
CA GLY A 4 19.46 -17.01 -5.67
C GLY A 4 19.28 -18.00 -6.82
N TRP A 5 20.23 -18.03 -7.75
CA TRP A 5 20.31 -19.03 -8.80
C TRP A 5 21.77 -19.26 -9.18
N ASP A 6 22.05 -20.38 -9.82
CA ASP A 6 23.37 -20.72 -10.33
C ASP A 6 23.30 -21.55 -11.62
N LYS A 7 24.44 -21.67 -12.30
CA LYS A 7 24.62 -22.49 -13.51
C LYS A 7 25.73 -23.53 -13.26
N PRO A 8 25.41 -24.68 -12.61
CA PRO A 8 26.44 -25.65 -12.21
C PRO A 8 27.04 -26.44 -13.39
N ALA A 9 26.39 -26.45 -14.56
CA ALA A 9 26.86 -27.14 -15.77
C ALA A 9 26.45 -26.36 -17.03
N ASP A 10 26.88 -26.83 -18.22
CA ASP A 10 26.58 -26.17 -19.49
C ASP A 10 25.10 -26.17 -19.88
N ASP A 11 24.38 -27.21 -19.49
CA ASP A 11 22.98 -27.47 -19.80
C ASP A 11 22.03 -27.25 -18.61
N THR A 12 22.56 -26.78 -17.47
CA THR A 12 21.80 -26.75 -16.22
C THR A 12 21.78 -25.34 -15.62
N LEU A 13 20.57 -24.78 -15.52
CA LEU A 13 20.25 -23.63 -14.68
C LEU A 13 19.51 -24.12 -13.43
N ARG A 14 19.89 -23.63 -12.25
CA ARG A 14 19.26 -23.99 -10.99
C ARG A 14 18.80 -22.75 -10.24
N LEU A 15 17.51 -22.70 -9.92
CA LEU A 15 16.89 -21.64 -9.12
C LEU A 15 16.70 -22.13 -7.68
N THR A 16 17.23 -21.39 -6.71
CA THR A 16 17.00 -21.69 -5.30
C THR A 16 15.59 -21.24 -4.93
N ILE A 17 14.73 -22.21 -4.60
CA ILE A 17 13.35 -21.95 -4.21
C ILE A 17 13.24 -21.62 -2.72
N LEU A 18 13.91 -22.39 -1.86
CA LEU A 18 13.88 -22.19 -0.42
C LEU A 18 15.23 -22.62 0.17
N HIS A 19 15.69 -21.90 1.18
CA HIS A 19 16.84 -22.29 1.97
C HIS A 19 16.54 -22.04 3.44
N THR A 20 16.46 -23.10 4.23
CA THR A 20 16.24 -23.03 5.68
C THR A 20 17.50 -23.53 6.37
N PRO A 21 18.30 -22.66 7.01
CA PRO A 21 19.51 -23.10 7.70
C PRO A 21 19.14 -23.99 8.89
N LEU A 22 20.04 -24.91 9.27
CA LEU A 22 19.78 -25.84 10.37
C LEU A 22 19.69 -25.14 11.74
N TYR A 23 20.46 -24.07 11.94
CA TYR A 23 20.55 -23.34 13.21
C TYR A 23 20.43 -21.83 12.98
N TYR A 24 20.10 -21.11 14.04
CA TYR A 24 20.18 -19.65 14.05
C TYR A 24 21.64 -19.21 13.85
N PHE A 25 21.85 -18.14 13.10
CA PHE A 25 23.17 -17.56 12.89
C PHE A 25 23.39 -16.39 13.85
N HIS A 26 24.54 -16.37 14.54
CA HIS A 26 24.99 -15.36 15.52
C HIS A 26 24.10 -15.11 16.75
N MET A 27 22.84 -14.74 16.59
CA MET A 27 21.95 -14.39 17.70
C MET A 27 20.83 -15.41 17.84
N LYS A 28 20.64 -15.91 19.06
CA LYS A 28 19.56 -16.85 19.39
C LYS A 28 18.19 -16.30 19.00
N ASP A 29 17.99 -14.99 19.10
CA ASP A 29 16.72 -14.34 18.81
C ASP A 29 16.44 -14.16 17.32
N SER A 30 17.44 -14.36 16.44
CA SER A 30 17.24 -14.25 14.99
C SER A 30 16.30 -15.31 14.43
N GLN A 31 16.25 -16.49 15.07
CA GLN A 31 15.39 -17.63 14.69
C GLN A 31 15.41 -17.98 13.18
N GLN A 32 16.50 -17.69 12.46
CA GLN A 32 16.59 -17.84 11.00
C GLN A 32 16.18 -19.24 10.50
N HIS A 33 16.57 -20.29 11.22
CA HIS A 33 16.17 -21.68 10.99
C HIS A 33 14.65 -21.97 11.00
N LYS A 34 13.81 -20.97 11.30
CA LYS A 34 12.35 -21.08 11.32
C LYS A 34 11.64 -20.09 10.39
N MET A 35 12.36 -19.14 9.77
CA MET A 35 11.75 -18.02 9.05
C MET A 35 11.07 -18.44 7.75
N GLU A 36 11.55 -19.50 7.11
CA GLU A 36 11.00 -20.02 5.85
C GLU A 36 9.89 -21.06 6.06
N LEU A 37 9.60 -21.43 7.31
CA LEU A 37 8.60 -22.43 7.63
C LEU A 37 7.19 -21.81 7.58
N GLY A 38 6.24 -22.56 7.03
CA GLY A 38 4.85 -22.12 6.90
C GLY A 38 4.44 -21.96 5.43
N LEU A 39 3.40 -21.16 5.21
CA LEU A 39 2.88 -20.87 3.87
C LEU A 39 4.00 -20.22 3.02
N ASN A 40 4.18 -20.70 1.79
CA ASN A 40 5.12 -20.11 0.84
C ASN A 40 4.42 -19.97 -0.51
N ARG A 41 4.40 -18.76 -1.08
CA ARG A 41 3.88 -18.50 -2.42
C ARG A 41 4.96 -17.89 -3.27
N TYR A 42 5.21 -18.47 -4.44
CA TYR A 42 6.19 -17.99 -5.39
C TYR A 42 5.80 -18.39 -6.80
N ALA A 43 6.26 -17.60 -7.77
CA ALA A 43 6.10 -17.88 -9.18
C ALA A 43 7.48 -17.79 -9.85
N TYR A 44 7.68 -18.58 -10.89
CA TYR A 44 8.83 -18.52 -11.79
C TYR A 44 8.35 -18.80 -13.21
N ALA A 45 9.12 -18.34 -14.20
CA ALA A 45 8.87 -18.59 -15.60
C ALA A 45 10.16 -19.02 -16.28
N ILE A 46 10.03 -19.87 -17.30
CA ILE A 46 11.12 -20.20 -18.22
C ILE A 46 10.74 -19.54 -19.55
N TYR A 47 11.52 -18.56 -19.96
CA TYR A 47 11.36 -17.90 -21.25
C TYR A 47 12.45 -18.39 -22.20
N SER A 48 12.06 -19.08 -23.27
CA SER A 48 12.97 -19.53 -24.31
C SER A 48 13.06 -18.46 -25.40
N HIS A 49 14.28 -18.12 -25.80
CA HIS A 49 14.55 -17.19 -26.88
C HIS A 49 15.71 -17.69 -27.74
N ALA A 50 15.82 -17.13 -28.95
CA ALA A 50 17.00 -17.31 -29.79
C ALA A 50 18.00 -16.16 -29.55
N GLY A 51 19.28 -16.40 -29.81
CA GLY A 51 20.32 -15.38 -29.70
C GLY A 51 20.75 -15.06 -28.27
N GLU A 52 21.35 -13.89 -28.09
CA GLU A 52 21.90 -13.44 -26.81
C GLU A 52 20.82 -12.91 -25.86
N VAL A 53 21.11 -12.94 -24.56
CA VAL A 53 20.25 -12.33 -23.54
C VAL A 53 20.36 -10.80 -23.67
N GLY A 54 19.23 -10.11 -23.70
CA GLY A 54 19.19 -8.65 -23.84
C GLY A 54 17.84 -8.04 -23.48
N ALA A 55 17.50 -6.93 -24.13
CA ALA A 55 16.28 -6.15 -23.86
C ALA A 55 15.00 -6.98 -23.92
N ASP A 56 14.87 -7.91 -24.88
CA ASP A 56 13.67 -8.75 -25.05
C ASP A 56 13.44 -9.66 -23.82
N THR A 57 14.50 -10.34 -23.35
CA THR A 57 14.42 -11.19 -22.15
C THR A 57 14.06 -10.39 -20.90
N GLN A 58 14.60 -9.17 -20.78
CA GLN A 58 14.28 -8.26 -19.67
C GLN A 58 12.83 -7.78 -19.73
N GLU A 59 12.30 -7.49 -20.93
CA GLU A 59 10.92 -7.06 -21.13
C GLU A 59 9.93 -8.16 -20.71
N GLU A 60 10.15 -9.40 -21.13
CA GLU A 60 9.33 -10.54 -20.74
C GLU A 60 9.39 -10.81 -19.24
N ALA A 61 10.58 -10.66 -18.62
CA ALA A 61 10.71 -10.75 -17.16
C ALA A 61 9.90 -9.67 -16.43
N LYS A 62 9.85 -8.44 -16.96
CA LYS A 62 9.03 -7.35 -16.40
C LYS A 62 7.53 -7.60 -16.58
N ARG A 63 7.11 -8.09 -17.75
CA ARG A 63 5.70 -8.46 -18.02
C ARG A 63 5.23 -9.55 -17.06
N PHE A 64 6.08 -10.53 -16.76
CA PHE A 64 5.79 -11.55 -15.76
C PHE A 64 5.56 -10.98 -14.35
N LEU A 65 6.26 -9.90 -13.98
CA LEU A 65 6.13 -9.26 -12.67
C LEU A 65 5.00 -8.21 -12.59
N ALA A 66 4.39 -7.86 -13.72
CA ALA A 66 3.37 -6.81 -13.82
C ALA A 66 2.04 -7.38 -14.35
N PRO A 67 1.27 -8.10 -13.51
CA PRO A 67 -0.04 -8.61 -13.90
C PRO A 67 -1.00 -7.47 -14.26
N LEU A 68 -1.80 -7.67 -15.30
CA LEU A 68 -2.79 -6.68 -15.74
C LEU A 68 -3.98 -6.64 -14.76
N PRO A 69 -4.27 -5.51 -14.11
CA PRO A 69 -5.49 -5.36 -13.35
C PRO A 69 -6.67 -5.12 -14.31
N ALA A 70 -7.78 -5.78 -14.06
CA ALA A 70 -9.02 -5.55 -14.77
C ALA A 70 -10.06 -4.95 -13.81
N TYR A 71 -10.87 -4.04 -14.32
CA TYR A 71 -11.94 -3.39 -13.57
C TYR A 71 -13.26 -3.44 -14.37
N LEU A 72 -14.36 -3.65 -13.66
CA LEU A 72 -15.71 -3.46 -14.19
C LEU A 72 -16.16 -2.05 -13.85
N ALA A 73 -16.61 -1.33 -14.86
CA ALA A 73 -17.22 -0.02 -14.67
C ALA A 73 -18.67 -0.02 -15.15
N SER A 74 -19.53 0.70 -14.43
CA SER A 74 -20.88 1.00 -14.92
C SER A 74 -20.78 2.01 -16.07
N LYS A 75 -21.82 2.10 -16.91
CA LYS A 75 -21.84 3.09 -17.99
C LYS A 75 -22.02 4.50 -17.39
N HIS A 76 -21.06 5.37 -17.63
CA HIS A 76 -21.07 6.77 -17.22
C HIS A 76 -20.49 7.69 -18.32
N GLU A 77 -20.70 8.99 -18.20
CA GLU A 77 -19.97 9.97 -19.01
C GLU A 77 -18.55 10.14 -18.44
N GLY A 78 -17.54 10.09 -19.29
CA GLY A 78 -16.15 10.29 -18.89
C GLY A 78 -15.45 11.24 -19.85
N ASP A 79 -14.54 12.05 -19.31
CA ASP A 79 -13.69 12.95 -20.11
C ASP A 79 -12.62 12.16 -20.89
N LEU A 80 -12.27 10.98 -20.40
CA LEU A 80 -11.35 10.04 -21.05
C LEU A 80 -12.13 9.15 -22.03
N GLY A 81 -11.63 9.01 -23.26
CA GLY A 81 -12.19 8.09 -24.25
C GLY A 81 -12.08 6.61 -23.84
N ALA A 82 -12.53 5.70 -24.71
CA ALA A 82 -12.50 4.25 -24.42
C ALA A 82 -11.08 3.65 -24.32
N ALA A 83 -10.07 4.37 -24.79
CA ALA A 83 -8.66 4.03 -24.64
C ALA A 83 -7.88 5.29 -24.25
N TYR A 84 -6.96 5.15 -23.30
CA TYR A 84 -6.14 6.24 -22.80
C TYR A 84 -4.76 5.72 -22.38
N SER A 85 -3.71 6.38 -22.86
CA SER A 85 -2.32 6.12 -22.44
C SER A 85 -1.87 7.25 -21.53
N TYR A 86 -1.63 6.95 -20.25
CA TYR A 86 -1.11 7.95 -19.32
C TYR A 86 0.35 8.30 -19.63
N CYS A 87 1.15 7.32 -20.01
CA CYS A 87 2.50 7.49 -20.52
C CYS A 87 2.62 6.77 -21.87
N ASP A 88 3.37 7.34 -22.79
CA ASP A 88 3.63 6.73 -24.10
C ASP A 88 5.04 7.08 -24.58
N PHE A 89 5.77 6.04 -24.97
CA PHE A 89 7.09 6.10 -25.61
C PHE A 89 7.30 4.79 -26.39
N ASP A 90 8.10 4.86 -27.45
CA ASP A 90 8.40 3.71 -28.31
C ASP A 90 9.91 3.64 -28.55
N GLU A 91 10.65 3.11 -27.57
CA GLU A 91 12.10 2.90 -27.68
C GLU A 91 12.50 1.55 -27.04
N LYS A 92 12.78 0.56 -27.88
CA LYS A 92 13.13 -0.80 -27.45
C LYS A 92 14.41 -0.80 -26.61
N GLY A 93 14.40 -1.41 -25.44
CA GLY A 93 15.58 -1.50 -24.54
C GLY A 93 15.69 -0.38 -23.51
N VAL A 94 14.88 0.67 -23.63
CA VAL A 94 14.70 1.68 -22.58
C VAL A 94 13.44 1.34 -21.80
N PHE A 95 13.48 1.43 -20.47
CA PHE A 95 12.29 1.17 -19.64
C PHE A 95 11.99 2.31 -18.68
N VAL A 96 10.70 2.59 -18.51
CA VAL A 96 10.20 3.40 -17.40
C VAL A 96 10.18 2.52 -16.14
N ASN A 97 11.03 2.85 -15.17
CA ASN A 97 11.09 2.14 -13.88
C ASN A 97 10.25 2.81 -12.79
N CYS A 98 9.95 4.10 -12.94
CA CYS A 98 9.19 4.84 -11.94
C CYS A 98 8.39 5.96 -12.61
N VAL A 99 7.14 6.12 -12.19
CA VAL A 99 6.32 7.31 -12.39
C VAL A 99 5.66 7.60 -11.05
N LYS A 100 5.96 8.74 -10.43
CA LYS A 100 5.37 9.14 -9.15
C LYS A 100 5.21 10.65 -9.05
N LYS A 101 4.47 11.12 -8.06
CA LYS A 101 4.50 12.54 -7.66
C LYS A 101 5.83 12.85 -6.97
N ALA A 102 6.39 14.03 -7.18
CA ALA A 102 7.52 14.54 -6.39
C ALA A 102 7.14 14.63 -4.90
N GLU A 103 8.15 14.56 -4.03
CA GLU A 103 7.93 14.59 -2.57
C GLU A 103 7.38 15.95 -2.12
N ASP A 104 8.02 17.03 -2.57
CA ASP A 104 7.78 18.40 -2.08
C ASP A 104 7.08 19.32 -3.11
N SER A 105 6.61 18.77 -4.24
CA SER A 105 5.99 19.56 -5.31
C SER A 105 4.88 18.80 -6.05
N ASP A 106 4.18 19.48 -6.95
CA ASP A 106 3.19 18.86 -7.85
C ASP A 106 3.80 18.28 -9.14
N GLU A 107 5.14 18.25 -9.26
CA GLU A 107 5.82 17.66 -10.40
C GLU A 107 5.63 16.14 -10.43
N ILE A 108 5.72 15.56 -11.62
CA ILE A 108 5.78 14.11 -11.83
C ILE A 108 7.23 13.70 -12.01
N VAL A 109 7.72 12.82 -11.15
CA VAL A 109 9.04 12.20 -11.26
C VAL A 109 8.94 10.96 -12.16
N VAL A 110 9.77 10.91 -13.19
CA VAL A 110 9.90 9.74 -14.08
C VAL A 110 11.35 9.28 -14.13
N ARG A 111 11.58 7.96 -14.05
CA ARG A 111 12.92 7.36 -14.15
C ARG A 111 13.00 6.35 -15.29
N PHE A 112 14.03 6.51 -16.10
CA PHE A 112 14.35 5.65 -17.23
C PHE A 112 15.63 4.86 -16.97
N VAL A 113 15.67 3.64 -17.48
CA VAL A 113 16.85 2.75 -17.43
C VAL A 113 17.06 2.13 -18.80
N GLU A 114 18.29 2.17 -19.30
CA GLU A 114 18.73 1.39 -20.46
C GLU A 114 19.06 -0.06 -20.03
N ASN A 115 18.50 -1.06 -20.70
CA ASN A 115 18.56 -2.48 -20.31
C ASN A 115 19.10 -3.42 -21.40
N GLY A 116 19.58 -2.87 -22.51
CA GLY A 116 20.06 -3.58 -23.68
C GLY A 116 21.54 -3.37 -24.01
N ASN A 117 22.30 -2.65 -23.19
CA ASN A 117 23.70 -2.27 -23.47
C ASN A 117 23.83 -1.46 -24.76
N ALA A 118 22.84 -0.60 -25.05
CA ALA A 118 22.78 0.20 -26.26
C ALA A 118 22.83 1.70 -25.95
N GLU A 119 23.23 2.48 -26.95
CA GLU A 119 23.09 3.93 -26.92
C GLU A 119 21.78 4.31 -27.63
N HIS A 120 21.00 5.18 -26.99
CA HIS A 120 19.74 5.70 -27.52
C HIS A 120 19.82 7.22 -27.61
N GLU A 121 19.55 7.75 -28.79
CA GLU A 121 19.49 9.19 -29.02
C GLU A 121 18.05 9.64 -29.28
N LYS A 122 17.69 10.82 -28.75
CA LYS A 122 16.39 11.46 -29.00
C LYS A 122 15.18 10.58 -28.60
N VAL A 123 15.29 9.87 -27.50
CA VAL A 123 14.16 9.18 -26.86
C VAL A 123 13.08 10.22 -26.56
N SER A 124 11.87 10.00 -27.08
CA SER A 124 10.74 10.91 -26.93
C SER A 124 9.68 10.29 -26.02
N PHE A 125 9.41 10.94 -24.90
CA PHE A 125 8.47 10.45 -23.89
C PHE A 125 7.33 11.45 -23.68
N SER A 126 6.09 10.94 -23.73
CA SER A 126 4.89 11.71 -23.45
C SER A 126 4.19 11.22 -22.18
N VAL A 127 3.55 12.15 -21.48
CA VAL A 127 2.79 11.86 -20.26
C VAL A 127 1.59 12.81 -20.15
N ALA A 128 0.42 12.23 -19.83
CA ALA A 128 -0.84 12.91 -19.66
C ALA A 128 -1.16 13.91 -20.79
N GLY A 129 -1.65 15.11 -20.47
CA GLY A 129 -1.93 16.18 -21.44
C GLY A 129 -0.69 16.86 -22.05
N GLY A 130 0.53 16.41 -21.71
CA GLY A 130 1.80 16.91 -22.23
C GLY A 130 2.69 17.60 -21.19
N VAL A 131 3.99 17.60 -21.45
CA VAL A 131 5.04 18.20 -20.62
C VAL A 131 5.14 19.70 -20.92
N VAL A 132 5.09 20.52 -19.88
CA VAL A 132 5.29 21.99 -19.94
C VAL A 132 6.75 22.34 -19.73
N SER A 133 7.38 21.72 -18.73
CA SER A 133 8.80 21.89 -18.43
C SER A 133 9.34 20.63 -17.76
N ALA A 134 10.66 20.45 -17.85
CA ALA A 134 11.35 19.33 -17.24
C ALA A 134 12.72 19.77 -16.72
N ARG A 135 13.18 19.10 -15.67
CA ARG A 135 14.57 19.18 -15.17
C ARG A 135 15.09 17.78 -14.92
N GLU A 136 16.37 17.56 -15.18
CA GLU A 136 17.05 16.32 -14.80
C GLU A 136 17.33 16.36 -13.30
N ILE A 137 17.10 15.24 -12.63
CA ILE A 137 17.24 15.12 -11.17
C ILE A 137 18.06 13.90 -10.80
N PHE A 138 18.66 13.95 -9.61
CA PHE A 138 19.24 12.77 -8.97
C PHE A 138 18.15 11.84 -8.42
N ALA A 139 18.58 10.68 -7.91
CA ALA A 139 17.65 9.76 -7.28
C ALA A 139 16.97 10.33 -6.02
N SER A 140 17.60 11.34 -5.39
CA SER A 140 17.11 12.14 -4.26
C SER A 140 16.16 13.28 -4.66
N GLU A 141 15.81 13.42 -5.95
CA GLU A 141 14.97 14.50 -6.51
C GLU A 141 15.62 15.90 -6.55
N GLU A 142 16.85 16.02 -6.04
CA GLU A 142 17.68 17.21 -6.18
C GLU A 142 18.00 17.50 -7.65
N GLU A 143 18.02 18.78 -8.00
CA GLU A 143 18.31 19.21 -9.37
C GLU A 143 19.72 18.79 -9.79
N ARG A 144 19.80 18.14 -10.96
CA ARG A 144 21.05 17.74 -11.60
C ARG A 144 21.38 18.64 -12.79
N GLY A 145 20.37 19.09 -13.52
CA GLY A 145 20.55 19.97 -14.67
C GLY A 145 19.28 20.20 -15.49
N ALA A 146 19.43 20.92 -16.59
CA ALA A 146 18.34 21.19 -17.52
C ALA A 146 17.91 19.92 -18.27
N ALA A 147 16.64 19.86 -18.67
CA ALA A 147 16.11 18.84 -19.57
C ALA A 147 15.40 19.48 -20.77
N THR A 148 15.32 18.74 -21.86
CA THR A 148 14.77 19.22 -23.12
C THR A 148 13.30 18.82 -23.25
N VAL A 149 12.45 19.77 -23.61
CA VAL A 149 11.04 19.54 -23.93
C VAL A 149 10.77 20.03 -25.35
N GLU A 150 10.28 19.14 -26.21
CA GLU A 150 9.93 19.42 -27.60
C GLU A 150 8.50 18.97 -27.85
N ASP A 151 7.65 19.84 -28.41
CA ASP A 151 6.25 19.55 -28.74
C ASP A 151 5.44 18.91 -27.60
N GLY A 152 5.72 19.31 -26.36
CA GLY A 152 5.06 18.78 -25.16
C GLY A 152 5.53 17.39 -24.74
N LYS A 153 6.68 16.93 -25.23
CA LYS A 153 7.33 15.66 -24.87
C LYS A 153 8.70 15.91 -24.26
N LEU A 154 9.09 15.06 -23.31
CA LEU A 154 10.46 15.01 -22.81
C LEU A 154 11.35 14.35 -23.86
N VAL A 155 12.49 14.97 -24.20
CA VAL A 155 13.47 14.44 -25.16
C VAL A 155 14.85 14.31 -24.52
N PHE A 156 15.46 13.12 -24.62
CA PHE A 156 16.76 12.85 -24.00
C PHE A 156 17.50 11.71 -24.71
N SER A 157 18.76 11.49 -24.32
CA SER A 157 19.57 10.35 -24.76
C SER A 157 20.01 9.51 -23.57
N LEU A 158 20.30 8.23 -23.79
CA LEU A 158 20.82 7.29 -22.80
C LEU A 158 22.05 6.56 -23.35
N ARG A 159 23.08 6.42 -22.52
CA ARG A 159 24.23 5.54 -22.76
C ARG A 159 23.91 4.11 -22.29
N PRO A 160 24.74 3.12 -22.67
CA PRO A 160 24.59 1.76 -22.16
C PRO A 160 24.49 1.69 -20.64
N TYR A 161 23.44 1.05 -20.14
CA TYR A 161 23.05 0.90 -18.74
C TYR A 161 22.85 2.20 -17.95
N GLU A 162 22.68 3.33 -18.64
CA GLU A 162 22.46 4.61 -17.98
C GLU A 162 21.06 4.68 -17.32
N ILE A 163 21.00 5.37 -16.20
CA ILE A 163 19.77 5.72 -15.50
C ILE A 163 19.62 7.24 -15.54
N LYS A 164 18.46 7.73 -15.99
CA LYS A 164 18.11 9.15 -15.93
C LYS A 164 16.77 9.34 -15.23
N SER A 165 16.70 10.37 -14.39
CA SER A 165 15.47 10.77 -13.71
C SER A 165 15.14 12.20 -14.07
N PHE A 166 13.86 12.48 -14.22
CA PHE A 166 13.36 13.81 -14.55
C PHE A 166 12.19 14.17 -13.66
N ALA A 167 12.12 15.43 -13.24
CA ALA A 167 10.91 16.02 -12.67
C ALA A 167 10.21 16.82 -13.77
N LEU A 168 8.92 16.54 -13.98
CA LEU A 168 8.11 17.08 -15.07
C LEU A 168 6.97 17.93 -14.51
N THR A 169 6.84 19.15 -15.00
CA THR A 169 5.58 19.89 -14.88
C THR A 169 4.71 19.52 -16.07
N ILE A 170 3.52 18.96 -15.83
CA ILE A 170 2.58 18.57 -16.88
C ILE A 170 1.46 19.61 -17.05
N LYS A 171 0.83 19.66 -18.22
CA LYS A 171 -0.33 20.51 -18.45
C LYS A 171 -1.44 20.13 -17.46
N LYS A 172 -1.94 21.11 -16.72
CA LYS A 172 -3.11 20.92 -15.85
C LYS A 172 -4.34 20.79 -16.73
N GLU A 173 -4.97 19.64 -16.68
CA GLU A 173 -6.32 19.46 -17.24
C GLU A 173 -7.37 19.88 -16.22
N SER A 174 -8.42 20.55 -16.69
CA SER A 174 -9.56 20.93 -15.85
C SER A 174 -10.37 19.68 -15.53
N LYS A 175 -10.02 18.97 -14.45
CA LYS A 175 -10.83 17.85 -13.96
C LYS A 175 -12.18 18.37 -13.48
N LYS A 176 -13.25 17.68 -13.86
CA LYS A 176 -14.47 17.63 -13.05
C LYS A 176 -14.10 16.97 -11.72
N THR A 177 -13.92 17.75 -10.67
CA THR A 177 -13.74 17.20 -9.32
C THR A 177 -15.09 16.72 -8.82
N THR A 178 -15.17 15.47 -8.41
CA THR A 178 -16.30 14.98 -7.62
C THR A 178 -16.53 15.91 -6.43
N ALA A 179 -17.75 16.42 -6.31
CA ALA A 179 -18.11 17.32 -5.23
C ALA A 179 -18.33 16.52 -3.94
N PHE A 180 -17.31 16.52 -3.08
CA PHE A 180 -17.41 15.97 -1.73
C PHE A 180 -18.02 16.98 -0.76
N THR A 181 -18.94 16.52 0.09
CA THR A 181 -19.46 17.28 1.22
C THR A 181 -18.83 16.76 2.51
N GLN A 182 -17.99 17.58 3.13
CA GLN A 182 -17.37 17.27 4.42
C GLN A 182 -18.40 17.50 5.54
N ILE A 183 -18.51 16.57 6.48
CA ILE A 183 -19.44 16.69 7.60
C ILE A 183 -18.67 17.10 8.85
N GLU A 184 -19.10 18.19 9.47
CA GLU A 184 -18.55 18.64 10.75
C GLU A 184 -19.02 17.72 11.87
N LEU A 185 -18.06 17.15 12.62
CA LEU A 185 -18.36 16.29 13.77
C LEU A 185 -18.61 17.15 15.02
N PRO A 186 -19.64 16.83 15.83
CA PRO A 186 -19.90 17.53 17.08
C PRO A 186 -18.89 17.11 18.16
N ASP A 187 -18.69 17.94 19.18
CA ASP A 187 -17.99 17.57 20.42
C ASP A 187 -16.62 16.90 20.21
N LEU A 188 -15.82 17.44 19.28
CA LEU A 188 -14.49 16.94 18.95
C LEU A 188 -13.62 16.82 20.19
N ILE A 189 -13.03 15.65 20.37
CA ILE A 189 -11.98 15.42 21.35
C ILE A 189 -10.60 15.68 20.72
N LYS A 190 -9.71 16.30 21.50
CA LYS A 190 -8.30 16.40 21.12
C LYS A 190 -7.67 15.02 21.29
N VAL A 191 -7.11 14.48 20.21
CA VAL A 191 -6.44 13.16 20.18
C VAL A 191 -4.95 13.25 19.90
N THR A 192 -4.43 14.48 19.78
CA THR A 192 -3.05 14.75 19.41
C THR A 192 -2.27 15.40 20.53
N THR A 193 -0.96 15.18 20.56
CA THR A 193 -0.04 15.90 21.47
C THR A 193 1.25 16.28 20.76
N SER A 194 1.85 17.39 21.16
CA SER A 194 3.18 17.80 20.68
C SER A 194 4.28 17.10 21.48
N ASN A 195 5.50 17.13 20.94
CA ASN A 195 6.68 16.62 21.64
C ASN A 195 6.91 17.30 23.00
N GLU A 196 6.59 18.60 23.11
CA GLU A 196 6.77 19.41 24.32
C GLU A 196 5.69 19.16 25.37
N ASN A 197 4.51 18.68 24.99
CA ASN A 197 3.37 18.51 25.89
C ASN A 197 2.58 17.21 25.62
N ARG A 198 3.24 16.07 25.85
CA ARG A 198 2.70 14.72 25.64
C ARG A 198 1.58 14.30 26.61
N SER A 199 1.30 15.11 27.63
CA SER A 199 0.20 14.88 28.59
C SER A 199 -1.04 15.74 28.29
N ALA A 200 -1.04 16.53 27.22
CA ALA A 200 -2.12 17.47 26.91
C ALA A 200 -3.44 16.79 26.50
N ALA A 201 -3.37 15.57 25.98
CA ALA A 201 -4.50 14.82 25.48
C ALA A 201 -4.18 13.32 25.44
N SER A 202 -5.23 12.50 25.41
CA SER A 202 -5.12 11.07 25.13
C SER A 202 -6.33 10.57 24.36
N LEU A 203 -6.16 9.43 23.70
CA LEU A 203 -7.22 8.65 23.09
C LEU A 203 -8.14 8.12 24.20
N PRO A 204 -9.46 8.04 23.96
CA PRO A 204 -10.43 7.60 24.96
C PRO A 204 -10.08 6.26 25.62
N GLY A 205 -9.94 6.27 26.94
CA GLY A 205 -9.63 5.07 27.71
C GLY A 205 -8.24 4.47 27.40
N SER A 206 -7.29 5.31 26.98
CA SER A 206 -5.88 5.00 26.76
C SER A 206 -4.98 6.12 27.29
N GLU A 207 -3.71 5.81 27.55
CA GLU A 207 -2.65 6.80 27.79
C GLU A 207 -1.99 7.29 26.49
N GLU A 208 -2.43 6.78 25.34
CA GLU A 208 -1.82 7.08 24.05
C GLU A 208 -2.42 8.30 23.37
N SER A 209 -1.63 9.01 22.57
CA SER A 209 -2.12 10.06 21.66
C SER A 209 -1.37 10.02 20.33
N ILE A 210 -1.91 10.72 19.33
CA ILE A 210 -1.31 10.85 18.01
C ILE A 210 -0.30 12.02 18.00
N PRO A 211 0.92 11.85 17.48
CA PRO A 211 1.89 12.94 17.37
C PRO A 211 1.39 14.06 16.44
N GLU A 212 1.39 15.32 16.91
CA GLU A 212 0.92 16.48 16.13
C GLU A 212 1.75 16.72 14.86
N GLU A 213 3.03 16.38 14.86
CA GLU A 213 3.94 16.49 13.72
C GLU A 213 3.60 15.52 12.58
N LEU A 214 2.87 14.43 12.88
CA LEU A 214 2.40 13.47 11.88
C LEU A 214 0.96 13.74 11.45
N TRP A 215 0.26 14.63 12.14
CA TRP A 215 -1.15 14.93 11.91
C TRP A 215 -1.37 15.64 10.58
N LYS A 216 -2.39 15.20 9.83
CA LYS A 216 -2.83 15.83 8.59
C LYS A 216 -4.28 16.27 8.71
N ASN A 217 -4.54 17.54 8.39
CA ASN A 217 -5.90 18.08 8.36
C ASN A 217 -6.70 17.59 7.13
N GLU A 218 -6.00 17.10 6.11
CA GLU A 218 -6.62 16.52 4.92
C GLU A 218 -6.04 15.13 4.66
N LEU A 219 -6.93 14.14 4.49
CA LEU A 219 -6.58 12.77 4.12
C LEU A 219 -7.23 12.41 2.79
N TYR A 220 -6.60 11.50 2.05
CA TYR A 220 -7.11 11.01 0.77
C TYR A 220 -7.07 9.49 0.76
N SER A 221 -8.17 8.84 0.37
CA SER A 221 -8.20 7.39 0.19
C SER A 221 -9.13 7.03 -0.97
N GLY A 222 -8.60 6.34 -1.98
CA GLY A 222 -9.33 5.92 -3.17
C GLY A 222 -10.04 7.06 -3.90
N GLY A 223 -9.40 8.23 -4.02
CA GLY A 223 -9.96 9.42 -4.67
C GLY A 223 -10.89 10.27 -3.81
N ILE A 224 -11.22 9.82 -2.60
CA ILE A 224 -12.09 10.54 -1.66
C ILE A 224 -11.25 11.40 -0.74
N LYS A 225 -11.64 12.67 -0.59
CA LYS A 225 -11.01 13.64 0.30
C LYS A 225 -11.74 13.69 1.64
N PHE A 226 -11.00 13.69 2.74
CA PHE A 226 -11.52 13.83 4.11
C PHE A 226 -10.88 15.03 4.81
N SER A 227 -11.70 15.83 5.49
CA SER A 227 -11.25 16.88 6.41
C SER A 227 -11.23 16.33 7.83
N VAL A 228 -10.07 16.37 8.48
CA VAL A 228 -9.87 15.86 9.84
C VAL A 228 -9.51 17.02 10.76
N LYS A 229 -10.38 17.32 11.72
CA LYS A 229 -10.20 18.41 12.70
C LYS A 229 -10.02 17.93 14.14
N GLY A 230 -10.20 16.64 14.36
CA GLY A 230 -10.19 15.97 15.65
C GLY A 230 -10.82 14.59 15.49
N ALA A 231 -11.37 14.05 16.57
CA ALA A 231 -12.13 12.81 16.52
C ALA A 231 -13.31 12.83 17.49
N ILE A 232 -14.17 11.82 17.42
CA ILE A 232 -15.19 11.52 18.42
C ILE A 232 -15.18 10.03 18.77
N ALA A 233 -15.52 9.69 20.01
CA ALA A 233 -15.83 8.31 20.38
C ALA A 233 -17.28 8.00 20.03
N CYS A 234 -17.57 6.83 19.46
CA CYS A 234 -18.93 6.42 19.14
C CYS A 234 -19.75 6.13 20.42
N LYS A 235 -20.80 6.91 20.64
CA LYS A 235 -21.70 6.89 21.82
C LYS A 235 -23.18 6.85 21.41
N GLY A 236 -23.48 6.38 20.20
CA GLY A 236 -24.84 6.40 19.64
C GLY A 236 -25.26 7.75 19.04
N GLN A 237 -24.30 8.65 18.73
CA GLN A 237 -24.63 9.97 18.17
C GLN A 237 -25.30 9.84 16.80
N LYS A 238 -26.15 10.82 16.51
CA LYS A 238 -26.78 11.01 15.20
C LYS A 238 -26.08 12.15 14.47
N ILE A 239 -25.61 11.88 13.27
CA ILE A 239 -24.91 12.81 12.39
C ILE A 239 -25.83 13.14 11.21
N ALA A 240 -26.08 14.43 10.98
CA ALA A 240 -26.87 14.88 9.85
C ALA A 240 -26.11 14.68 8.53
N LEU A 241 -26.77 14.11 7.53
CA LEU A 241 -26.24 13.89 6.20
C LEU A 241 -26.90 14.85 5.19
N PRO A 242 -26.17 15.31 4.16
CA PRO A 242 -26.68 16.25 3.18
C PRO A 242 -27.74 15.58 2.29
N LYS A 243 -28.81 16.32 1.99
CA LYS A 243 -29.88 15.83 1.11
C LYS A 243 -29.35 15.38 -0.25
N GLY A 244 -29.77 14.20 -0.67
CA GLY A 244 -29.39 13.61 -1.96
C GLY A 244 -27.98 13.05 -2.01
N ALA A 245 -27.30 12.86 -0.87
CA ALA A 245 -26.10 12.04 -0.79
C ALA A 245 -26.40 10.60 -1.25
N LYS A 246 -25.50 10.03 -2.05
CA LYS A 246 -25.57 8.62 -2.47
C LYS A 246 -24.67 7.73 -1.61
N ASN A 247 -23.54 8.26 -1.14
CA ASN A 247 -22.58 7.53 -0.32
C ASN A 247 -22.20 8.32 0.93
N VAL A 248 -21.88 7.60 2.01
CA VAL A 248 -21.22 8.11 3.22
C VAL A 248 -19.91 7.35 3.39
N HIS A 249 -18.83 8.10 3.59
CA HIS A 249 -17.49 7.58 3.80
C HIS A 249 -17.02 7.97 5.20
N LEU A 250 -16.57 6.99 5.95
CA LEU A 250 -16.16 7.12 7.34
C LEU A 250 -14.66 6.87 7.44
N VAL A 251 -13.93 7.72 8.14
CA VAL A 251 -12.54 7.44 8.56
C VAL A 251 -12.56 7.13 10.05
N MET A 252 -12.29 5.88 10.41
CA MET A 252 -12.35 5.42 11.79
C MET A 252 -11.42 4.25 12.06
N THR A 253 -11.24 3.95 13.35
CA THR A 253 -10.53 2.77 13.85
C THR A 253 -11.11 2.37 15.20
N SER A 254 -10.88 1.13 15.64
CA SER A 254 -11.03 0.74 17.03
C SER A 254 -9.69 0.83 17.77
N LEU A 255 -9.73 1.09 19.08
CA LEU A 255 -8.53 1.33 19.89
C LEU A 255 -7.84 0.07 20.43
N ASP A 256 -8.49 -1.09 20.38
CA ASP A 256 -7.97 -2.33 20.98
C ASP A 256 -7.90 -3.49 19.98
N ALA A 257 -9.04 -4.05 19.61
CA ALA A 257 -9.17 -5.17 18.70
C ALA A 257 -10.27 -4.87 17.67
N PRO A 258 -10.37 -5.62 16.57
CA PRO A 258 -11.47 -5.45 15.63
C PRO A 258 -12.84 -5.55 16.33
N ARG A 259 -13.75 -4.62 16.00
CA ARG A 259 -15.07 -4.52 16.65
C ARG A 259 -16.17 -4.58 15.61
N LYS A 260 -17.04 -5.56 15.77
CA LYS A 260 -18.16 -5.80 14.86
C LYS A 260 -19.38 -5.04 15.37
N GLU A 261 -19.68 -3.92 14.74
CA GLU A 261 -20.72 -2.99 15.19
C GLU A 261 -21.72 -2.63 14.08
N THR A 262 -22.90 -2.16 14.48
CA THR A 262 -23.96 -1.76 13.55
C THR A 262 -24.09 -0.24 13.46
N PHE A 263 -24.00 0.27 12.25
CA PHE A 263 -24.25 1.67 11.89
C PHE A 263 -25.60 1.75 11.20
N PHE A 264 -26.35 2.83 11.39
CA PHE A 264 -27.62 3.03 10.68
C PHE A 264 -27.55 4.24 9.76
N VAL A 265 -27.96 4.07 8.50
CA VAL A 265 -28.17 5.19 7.58
C VAL A 265 -29.66 5.31 7.30
N GLY A 266 -30.29 6.34 7.88
CA GLY A 266 -31.74 6.32 8.13
C GLY A 266 -32.11 5.10 8.98
N ASP A 267 -33.05 4.28 8.48
CA ASP A 267 -33.47 3.04 9.15
C ASP A 267 -32.69 1.79 8.68
N LYS A 268 -31.75 1.93 7.72
CA LYS A 268 -31.00 0.78 7.17
C LYS A 268 -29.81 0.46 8.06
N ALA A 269 -29.74 -0.79 8.52
CA ALA A 269 -28.61 -1.31 9.29
C ALA A 269 -27.44 -1.72 8.38
N HIS A 270 -26.23 -1.33 8.77
CA HIS A 270 -24.97 -1.66 8.13
C HIS A 270 -24.00 -2.21 9.16
N GLU A 271 -23.69 -3.50 9.05
CA GLU A 271 -22.73 -4.16 9.92
C GLU A 271 -21.31 -3.92 9.42
N ILE A 272 -20.44 -3.41 10.28
CA ILE A 272 -19.03 -3.12 9.96
C ILE A 272 -18.14 -3.78 10.99
N ASN A 273 -17.12 -4.49 10.53
CA ASN A 273 -16.02 -4.94 11.39
C ASN A 273 -14.92 -3.87 11.39
N VAL A 274 -14.99 -2.93 12.33
CA VAL A 274 -14.02 -1.83 12.44
C VAL A 274 -12.68 -2.37 12.89
N ALA A 275 -11.63 -2.07 12.13
CA ALA A 275 -10.27 -2.56 12.34
C ALA A 275 -9.61 -1.94 13.57
N GLY A 276 -8.75 -2.71 14.24
CA GLY A 276 -7.91 -2.23 15.35
C GLY A 276 -6.77 -1.35 14.86
N CYS A 277 -6.52 -0.24 15.55
CA CYS A 277 -5.53 0.76 15.15
C CYS A 277 -4.09 0.26 15.16
N HIS A 278 -3.78 -0.78 15.94
CA HIS A 278 -2.44 -1.36 16.05
C HIS A 278 -2.30 -2.72 15.35
N GLU A 279 -3.35 -3.21 14.70
CA GLU A 279 -3.26 -4.49 14.00
C GLU A 279 -2.51 -4.29 12.68
N ARG A 280 -1.50 -5.12 12.44
CA ARG A 280 -0.68 -5.06 11.23
C ARG A 280 -1.54 -5.37 10.00
N ILE A 281 -1.35 -4.60 8.94
CA ILE A 281 -2.11 -4.74 7.67
C ILE A 281 -1.78 -6.06 6.97
N GLY A 282 -0.52 -6.47 7.01
CA GLY A 282 -0.05 -7.72 6.42
C GLY A 282 1.01 -8.35 7.28
N VAL A 283 0.82 -9.61 7.63
CA VAL A 283 1.85 -10.45 8.24
C VAL A 283 1.91 -11.78 7.50
N TRP A 284 3.02 -12.46 7.66
CA TRP A 284 3.22 -13.79 7.13
C TRP A 284 3.47 -14.79 8.26
N ASP A 285 3.47 -16.09 7.96
CA ASP A 285 3.74 -17.11 8.97
C ASP A 285 5.11 -16.83 9.63
N LEU A 286 5.12 -16.67 10.95
CA LEU A 286 6.32 -16.56 11.78
C LEU A 286 6.20 -17.54 12.95
N ILE A 287 6.74 -18.73 12.73
CA ILE A 287 6.55 -19.88 13.63
C ILE A 287 7.14 -19.63 15.02
N SER A 288 8.25 -18.90 15.10
CA SER A 288 8.87 -18.51 16.37
C SER A 288 7.98 -17.62 17.25
N SER A 289 6.98 -16.97 16.65
CA SER A 289 6.08 -16.01 17.30
C SER A 289 4.64 -16.50 17.31
N GLU A 290 4.40 -17.77 16.96
CA GLU A 290 3.06 -18.37 16.82
C GLU A 290 2.12 -17.56 15.91
N GLU A 291 2.69 -16.87 14.92
CA GLU A 291 1.95 -15.99 14.02
C GLU A 291 1.65 -16.69 12.70
N THR A 292 0.42 -16.53 12.24
CA THR A 292 -0.05 -17.02 10.95
C THR A 292 -0.30 -15.87 9.98
N ALA A 293 -0.01 -16.13 8.72
CA ALA A 293 -0.19 -15.20 7.62
C ALA A 293 -1.62 -14.68 7.58
N HIS A 294 -1.76 -13.37 7.54
CA HIS A 294 -3.02 -12.72 7.25
C HIS A 294 -2.77 -11.36 6.61
N ILE A 295 -3.60 -11.00 5.64
CA ILE A 295 -3.57 -9.69 4.98
C ILE A 295 -4.96 -9.11 5.08
N ARG A 296 -5.04 -7.93 5.68
CA ARG A 296 -6.27 -7.15 5.80
C ARG A 296 -6.65 -6.56 4.46
N THR A 297 -7.95 -6.47 4.22
CA THR A 297 -8.54 -5.88 3.01
C THR A 297 -9.17 -4.51 3.26
N ASP A 298 -9.13 -4.02 4.50
CA ASP A 298 -9.60 -2.68 4.85
C ASP A 298 -8.83 -1.60 4.07
N HIS A 299 -9.52 -0.53 3.72
CA HIS A 299 -8.93 0.59 3.04
C HIS A 299 -8.14 1.45 4.03
N VAL A 300 -6.82 1.26 4.08
CA VAL A 300 -5.93 2.13 4.87
C VAL A 300 -6.01 3.55 4.31
N VAL A 301 -6.25 4.51 5.20
CA VAL A 301 -6.30 5.94 4.89
C VAL A 301 -4.97 6.59 5.23
N TYR A 302 -4.44 6.25 6.40
CA TYR A 302 -3.21 6.84 6.90
C TYR A 302 -2.56 5.96 7.95
N GLU A 303 -1.24 5.97 7.99
CA GLU A 303 -0.41 5.31 8.99
C GLU A 303 0.38 6.39 9.74
N TYR A 304 0.25 6.39 11.07
CA TYR A 304 1.18 7.08 11.95
C TYR A 304 2.27 6.10 12.37
N THR A 305 3.53 6.51 12.25
CA THR A 305 4.69 5.63 12.49
C THR A 305 4.90 5.29 13.96
N HIS A 306 4.32 6.06 14.87
CA HIS A 306 4.37 5.87 16.32
C HIS A 306 3.18 6.57 17.01
N THR A 307 3.00 6.30 18.30
CA THR A 307 2.11 7.06 19.19
C THR A 307 2.90 7.74 20.30
N HIS A 308 2.33 8.76 20.94
CA HIS A 308 2.86 9.33 22.18
C HIS A 308 2.27 8.64 23.40
N SER A 309 3.03 8.63 24.49
CA SER A 309 2.57 8.42 25.87
C SER A 309 3.04 9.60 26.72
N PRO A 310 2.56 9.76 27.98
CA PRO A 310 3.07 10.78 28.89
C PRO A 310 4.59 10.68 29.15
N LYS A 311 5.19 9.52 28.87
CA LYS A 311 6.62 9.24 29.12
C LYS A 311 7.51 9.48 27.90
N GLY A 312 6.94 9.70 26.72
CA GLY A 312 7.68 9.78 25.46
C GLY A 312 7.02 8.95 24.37
N ASP A 313 7.78 8.69 23.30
CA ASP A 313 7.27 8.03 22.10
C ASP A 313 7.17 6.51 22.32
N ASN A 314 6.04 5.95 21.93
CA ASN A 314 5.88 4.52 21.74
C ASN A 314 6.44 4.15 20.36
N ILE A 315 7.75 4.02 20.27
CA ILE A 315 8.45 3.70 19.02
C ILE A 315 7.96 2.37 18.45
N ALA A 316 7.84 2.31 17.13
CA ALA A 316 7.36 1.13 16.38
C ALA A 316 5.93 0.68 16.75
N LYS A 317 5.16 1.56 17.41
CA LYS A 317 3.73 1.36 17.64
C LYS A 317 2.93 2.10 16.58
N GLN A 318 2.83 1.47 15.41
CA GLN A 318 2.05 2.00 14.29
C GLN A 318 0.58 2.20 14.70
N PHE A 319 -0.03 3.27 14.21
CA PHE A 319 -1.45 3.57 14.38
C PHE A 319 -2.09 3.78 13.01
N PHE A 320 -3.10 2.99 12.67
CA PHE A 320 -3.77 3.02 11.37
C PHE A 320 -5.15 3.67 11.45
N LEU A 321 -5.49 4.42 10.41
CA LEU A 321 -6.85 4.88 10.12
C LEU A 321 -7.40 4.15 8.91
N PHE A 322 -8.67 3.77 8.97
CA PHE A 322 -9.33 2.98 7.93
C PHE A 322 -10.56 3.67 7.37
N ARG A 323 -10.85 3.44 6.09
CA ARG A 323 -12.05 3.94 5.40
C ARG A 323 -13.11 2.85 5.33
N TYR A 324 -14.34 3.24 5.62
CA TYR A 324 -15.53 2.43 5.43
C TYR A 324 -16.57 3.19 4.62
N ASP A 325 -17.15 2.52 3.63
CA ASP A 325 -18.08 3.14 2.67
C ASP A 325 -19.48 2.54 2.84
N LEU A 326 -20.47 3.40 3.12
CA LEU A 326 -21.87 3.03 3.32
C LEU A 326 -22.77 3.67 2.25
N PRO A 327 -23.75 2.93 1.70
CA PRO A 327 -24.76 3.54 0.85
C PRO A 327 -25.64 4.48 1.68
N CYS A 328 -25.92 5.66 1.15
CA CYS A 328 -26.78 6.66 1.77
C CYS A 328 -28.19 6.65 1.19
N ASP A 329 -28.33 6.41 -0.12
CA ASP A 329 -29.61 6.39 -0.82
C ASP A 329 -30.54 7.59 -0.52
N GLY A 330 -29.95 8.78 -0.35
CA GLY A 330 -30.66 10.02 -0.06
C GLY A 330 -31.14 10.20 1.39
N GLN A 331 -30.81 9.27 2.29
CA GLN A 331 -31.07 9.42 3.72
C GLN A 331 -30.32 10.64 4.28
N THR A 332 -30.84 11.19 5.37
CA THR A 332 -30.33 12.45 5.94
C THR A 332 -29.73 12.29 7.34
N GLU A 333 -29.54 11.06 7.80
CA GLU A 333 -29.02 10.77 9.14
C GLU A 333 -28.15 9.50 9.13
N LEU A 334 -26.99 9.58 9.77
CA LEU A 334 -26.14 8.46 10.15
C LEU A 334 -26.20 8.32 11.68
N THR A 335 -26.61 7.16 12.18
CA THR A 335 -26.51 6.82 13.60
C THR A 335 -25.29 5.93 13.83
N LEU A 336 -24.38 6.39 14.68
CA LEU A 336 -23.18 5.65 15.09
C LEU A 336 -23.53 4.55 16.10
N PRO A 337 -22.69 3.51 16.26
CA PRO A 337 -22.86 2.54 17.34
C PRO A 337 -22.59 3.18 18.71
N ASN A 338 -23.02 2.50 19.77
CA ASN A 338 -22.69 2.87 21.15
C ASN A 338 -21.49 2.04 21.65
N ASP A 339 -20.32 2.32 21.08
CA ASP A 339 -19.06 1.68 21.44
C ASP A 339 -17.92 2.71 21.47
N GLU A 340 -17.55 3.16 22.67
CA GLU A 340 -16.55 4.21 22.86
C GLU A 340 -15.13 3.81 22.44
N LYS A 341 -14.89 2.53 22.13
CA LYS A 341 -13.61 2.07 21.58
C LYS A 341 -13.49 2.31 20.09
N ILE A 342 -14.58 2.65 19.40
CA ILE A 342 -14.55 3.10 18.00
C ILE A 342 -14.40 4.62 17.97
N ILE A 343 -13.36 5.07 17.29
CA ILE A 343 -13.01 6.48 17.15
C ILE A 343 -13.21 6.90 15.70
N LEU A 344 -14.09 7.87 15.48
CA LEU A 344 -14.42 8.45 14.18
C LEU A 344 -13.68 9.78 14.01
N PHE A 345 -12.90 9.89 12.93
CA PHE A 345 -12.05 11.04 12.63
C PHE A 345 -12.66 11.97 11.58
N ALA A 346 -13.39 11.41 10.60
CA ALA A 346 -14.03 12.19 9.56
C ALA A 346 -15.23 11.46 8.96
N VAL A 347 -16.17 12.25 8.43
CA VAL A 347 -17.28 11.78 7.61
C VAL A 347 -17.34 12.64 6.35
N THR A 348 -17.44 12.00 5.20
CA THR A 348 -17.55 12.66 3.89
C THR A 348 -18.68 12.01 3.11
N CYS A 349 -19.49 12.81 2.43
CA CYS A 349 -20.54 12.33 1.53
C CYS A 349 -20.27 12.76 0.09
N ASP A 350 -20.69 11.96 -0.86
CA ASP A 350 -20.79 12.35 -2.26
C ASP A 350 -22.13 11.94 -2.88
N LYS A 351 -22.32 12.33 -4.13
CA LYS A 351 -23.52 12.05 -4.93
C LYS A 351 -23.22 11.15 -6.13
N GLU A 352 -22.02 10.61 -6.21
CA GLU A 352 -21.59 9.76 -7.32
C GLU A 352 -22.18 8.36 -7.13
N GLU A 353 -22.32 7.63 -8.24
CA GLU A 353 -22.52 6.18 -8.14
C GLU A 353 -21.15 5.51 -8.00
N LYS A 354 -21.06 4.35 -7.36
CA LYS A 354 -19.80 3.59 -7.41
C LYS A 354 -19.56 3.17 -8.86
N GLU A 355 -18.64 3.84 -9.53
CA GLU A 355 -18.48 3.69 -10.98
C GLU A 355 -17.60 2.50 -11.37
N CYS A 356 -16.73 2.01 -10.48
CA CYS A 356 -15.69 1.05 -10.84
C CYS A 356 -15.33 0.10 -9.69
N ALA A 357 -15.15 -1.19 -10.00
CA ALA A 357 -14.70 -2.22 -9.06
C ALA A 357 -13.70 -3.18 -9.74
N PRO A 358 -12.69 -3.69 -9.03
CA PRO A 358 -11.76 -4.65 -9.62
C PRO A 358 -12.45 -5.98 -9.96
N CYS A 359 -12.13 -6.57 -11.11
CA CYS A 359 -12.62 -7.90 -11.53
C CYS A 359 -11.95 -9.05 -10.78
N GLY A 360 -10.83 -8.78 -10.12
CA GLY A 360 -9.99 -9.78 -9.49
C GLY A 360 -9.19 -9.19 -8.33
N ILE A 361 -8.39 -10.04 -7.72
CA ILE A 361 -7.53 -9.68 -6.60
C ILE A 361 -6.37 -8.80 -7.10
N LEU A 362 -6.23 -7.59 -6.55
CA LEU A 362 -5.20 -6.63 -6.95
C LEU A 362 -3.89 -6.74 -6.15
N PHE A 363 -3.90 -7.46 -5.04
CA PHE A 363 -2.81 -7.57 -4.08
C PHE A 363 -2.87 -8.93 -3.38
N ASP A 364 -1.77 -9.39 -2.79
CA ASP A 364 -1.77 -10.68 -2.10
C ASP A 364 -2.84 -10.74 -0.99
N THR A 365 -3.49 -11.90 -0.83
CA THR A 365 -4.48 -12.13 0.23
C THR A 365 -4.11 -13.34 1.07
N ALA A 366 -4.29 -13.24 2.38
CA ALA A 366 -4.15 -14.37 3.29
C ALA A 366 -5.21 -14.26 4.38
N GLU A 367 -5.99 -15.32 4.57
CA GLU A 367 -6.96 -15.39 5.66
C GLU A 367 -6.26 -15.83 6.94
N LYS A 368 -6.65 -15.20 8.06
CA LYS A 368 -6.11 -15.55 9.37
C LYS A 368 -6.55 -16.95 9.76
N ARG A 369 -5.58 -17.86 9.81
CA ARG A 369 -5.78 -19.26 10.19
C ARG A 369 -5.37 -19.50 11.64
N PRO A 370 -5.99 -20.44 12.36
CA PRO A 370 -5.48 -20.88 13.66
C PRO A 370 -4.02 -21.32 13.53
N PHE A 371 -3.21 -21.04 14.55
CA PHE A 371 -1.86 -21.57 14.60
C PHE A 371 -1.91 -23.08 14.87
N ASP A 372 -1.53 -23.86 13.87
CA ASP A 372 -1.59 -25.33 13.88
C ASP A 372 -0.20 -25.97 13.67
N TYR A 373 0.84 -25.14 13.56
CA TYR A 373 2.17 -25.64 13.25
C TYR A 373 2.79 -26.33 14.46
N LYS A 374 2.97 -27.65 14.34
CA LYS A 374 3.66 -28.46 15.35
C LYS A 374 5.06 -28.76 14.84
N LEU A 375 6.04 -28.05 15.38
CA LEU A 375 7.44 -28.40 15.17
C LEU A 375 7.81 -29.54 16.11
N ASP A 376 7.64 -30.79 15.66
CA ASP A 376 8.15 -31.95 16.40
C ASP A 376 9.68 -32.06 16.23
N LEU A 377 10.38 -31.16 16.93
CA LEU A 377 11.84 -31.14 16.98
C LEU A 377 12.40 -32.44 17.56
N TYR A 378 11.65 -33.10 18.45
CA TYR A 378 12.07 -34.33 19.11
C TYR A 378 12.17 -35.48 18.10
N THR A 379 11.14 -35.66 17.27
CA THR A 379 11.14 -36.72 16.24
C THR A 379 12.18 -36.44 15.15
N ARG A 380 12.33 -35.19 14.67
CA ARG A 380 13.34 -34.88 13.64
C ARG A 380 14.78 -34.97 14.14
N TYR A 381 15.07 -34.55 15.37
CA TYR A 381 16.40 -34.70 15.96
C TYR A 381 16.75 -36.17 16.17
N ASN A 382 15.80 -36.98 16.67
CA ASN A 382 15.98 -38.40 16.83
C ASN A 382 16.08 -39.15 15.49
N ASP A 383 15.32 -38.77 14.47
CA ASP A 383 15.45 -39.34 13.12
C ASP A 383 16.79 -38.96 12.48
N TRP A 384 17.26 -37.72 12.67
CA TRP A 384 18.57 -37.29 12.19
C TRP A 384 19.71 -38.04 12.90
N LEU A 385 19.64 -38.18 14.22
CA LEU A 385 20.59 -38.97 15.02
C LEU A 385 20.57 -40.44 14.60
N ARG A 386 19.39 -41.04 14.41
CA ARG A 386 19.25 -42.43 13.92
C ARG A 386 19.84 -42.60 12.52
N THR A 387 19.61 -41.65 11.62
CA THR A 387 20.08 -41.72 10.23
C THR A 387 21.59 -41.52 10.09
N HIS A 388 22.21 -40.69 10.93
CA HIS A 388 23.63 -40.32 10.78
C HIS A 388 24.57 -40.96 11.79
N PHE A 389 24.06 -41.33 12.97
CA PHE A 389 24.86 -41.91 14.05
C PHE A 389 24.39 -43.31 14.45
N GLY A 390 23.30 -43.83 13.86
CA GLY A 390 22.81 -45.17 14.14
C GLY A 390 22.41 -45.39 15.60
N THR A 391 22.22 -44.33 16.37
CA THR A 391 21.98 -44.43 17.81
C THR A 391 20.50 -44.70 18.05
N ASN A 392 20.19 -45.94 18.44
CA ASN A 392 18.99 -46.22 19.21
C ASN A 392 19.19 -45.64 20.63
N GLU A 393 18.14 -44.99 21.13
CA GLU A 393 18.10 -44.21 22.38
C GLU A 393 18.74 -44.93 23.58
N TYR A 394 19.26 -44.13 24.51
CA TYR A 394 19.33 -44.45 25.93
C TYR A 394 18.36 -43.58 26.70
#